data_AF-A0A7G9YWQ1-F1
#
_entry.id   AF-A0A7G9YWQ1-F1
#
_cell.length_a   1.000
_cell.length_b   1.000
_cell.length_c   1.000
_cell.angle_alpha   90.00
_cell.angle_beta   90.00
_cell.angle_gamma   90.00
#
_symmetry.space_group_name_H-M   'P 1'
#
loop_
_entity.id
_entity.type
_entity.pdbx_description
1 polymer ?
#
loop_
_entity_poly.entity_id
_entity_poly.type
_entity_poly.pdbx_seq_one_letter_code
_entity_poly.pdbx_strand_id
1 'polypeptide(L)'
;MEIENTYCEAFEGLFAMICITAKDEKLLERAGYSATALPCTVFGEAEARNSNEALFEVVTKASVSTGIPAGWAQLLETREDVDKMRKLNEYIDLLVPRGSEQFVRYIQNNTSIMVLGHSEGVCHVYVDRDADLNMALDICYDAKVQYPAVCNAADTLLVDSAIASEFLPRMVERYLKAGVELRGCAKTMEFLEGKTEIKPASEADWHTEYNDLIISVKVVDGVDEAIEHINHYGSGHTDAIVSGNKKTALKFMQFVDSSSIMHNASTRFSDGFRYGKGAEVGISTNKVHARGPVGLEGLVIYKYLLVGKGHAVAPYIGPDAREFTHRKLSKRFFF
;
A
#
# COMPACT_ATOMS: atom_id res chain seq x y z
N MET A 1 29.46 -25.59 10.80
CA MET A 1 28.04 -25.49 10.43
C MET A 1 27.89 -24.24 9.58
N GLU A 2 27.35 -24.39 8.39
CA GLU A 2 27.07 -23.26 7.47
C GLU A 2 25.56 -22.96 7.57
N ILE A 3 25.21 -21.67 7.65
CA ILE A 3 23.81 -21.21 7.72
C ILE A 3 23.61 -20.25 6.55
N GLU A 4 22.63 -20.53 5.70
CA GLU A 4 22.23 -19.64 4.61
C GLU A 4 20.73 -19.32 4.73
N ASN A 5 20.40 -18.08 4.37
CA ASN A 5 19.01 -17.65 4.23
C ASN A 5 18.66 -17.80 2.75
N THR A 6 17.67 -18.63 2.46
CA THR A 6 17.16 -18.78 1.10
C THR A 6 15.74 -18.26 1.07
N TYR A 7 15.46 -17.37 0.11
CA TYR A 7 14.08 -17.01 -0.20
C TYR A 7 13.39 -18.26 -0.73
N CYS A 8 12.33 -18.66 -0.05
CA CYS A 8 11.43 -19.68 -0.52
C CYS A 8 10.09 -19.01 -0.80
N GLU A 9 9.25 -19.70 -1.56
CA GLU A 9 7.83 -19.40 -1.58
C GLU A 9 7.36 -19.22 -0.13
N ALA A 10 6.54 -18.21 0.13
CA ALA A 10 6.31 -17.74 1.50
C ALA A 10 5.87 -18.87 2.43
N PHE A 11 5.22 -19.89 1.90
CA PHE A 11 4.75 -21.02 2.68
C PHE A 11 4.71 -22.24 1.75
N GLU A 12 5.09 -23.43 2.25
CA GLU A 12 4.92 -24.71 1.52
C GLU A 12 3.42 -25.14 1.43
N GLY A 13 2.48 -24.17 1.56
CA GLY A 13 1.03 -24.33 1.63
C GLY A 13 0.27 -23.71 0.44
N LEU A 14 -1.05 -23.90 0.41
CA LEU A 14 -1.93 -23.44 -0.67
C LEU A 14 -2.18 -21.94 -0.53
N PHE A 15 -1.55 -21.13 -1.36
CA PHE A 15 -1.81 -19.69 -1.36
C PHE A 15 -3.20 -19.37 -1.94
N ALA A 16 -3.99 -18.53 -1.25
CA ALA A 16 -5.30 -18.09 -1.74
C ALA A 16 -5.30 -16.57 -1.97
N MET A 17 -5.00 -16.15 -3.20
CA MET A 17 -5.17 -14.75 -3.60
C MET A 17 -6.66 -14.42 -3.77
N ILE A 18 -7.35 -14.00 -2.71
CA ILE A 18 -8.72 -13.46 -2.82
C ILE A 18 -8.71 -12.11 -3.57
N CYS A 19 -8.54 -12.12 -4.88
CA CYS A 19 -9.04 -11.03 -5.72
C CYS A 19 -10.56 -11.01 -5.55
N ILE A 20 -11.14 -9.97 -4.97
CA ILE A 20 -12.56 -9.65 -5.21
C ILE A 20 -12.56 -8.35 -5.99
N THR A 21 -13.25 -8.34 -7.12
CA THR A 21 -13.17 -7.37 -8.24
C THR A 21 -11.91 -7.42 -9.10
N ALA A 22 -12.10 -7.85 -10.35
CA ALA A 22 -11.38 -7.31 -11.49
C ALA A 22 -12.34 -6.41 -12.27
N LYS A 23 -11.98 -5.13 -12.45
CA LYS A 23 -12.30 -4.46 -13.70
C LYS A 23 -11.29 -4.98 -14.72
N ASP A 24 -11.74 -5.96 -15.50
CA ASP A 24 -11.24 -6.60 -16.74
C ASP A 24 -9.73 -6.80 -17.02
N GLU A 25 -8.77 -6.02 -16.51
CA GLU A 25 -7.35 -6.11 -16.94
C GLU A 25 -6.38 -6.64 -15.88
N LYS A 26 -6.65 -6.42 -14.58
CA LYS A 26 -5.69 -6.72 -13.49
C LYS A 26 -5.58 -8.20 -13.12
N LEU A 27 -6.48 -9.06 -13.61
CA LEU A 27 -6.46 -10.49 -13.29
C LEU A 27 -5.29 -11.21 -13.98
N LEU A 28 -5.00 -10.87 -15.24
CA LEU A 28 -3.89 -11.46 -16.01
C LEU A 28 -2.54 -11.12 -15.39
N GLU A 29 -2.35 -9.85 -15.04
CA GLU A 29 -1.14 -9.35 -14.43
C GLU A 29 -0.84 -10.15 -13.15
N ARG A 30 -1.82 -10.31 -12.26
CA ARG A 30 -1.68 -11.00 -10.98
C ARG A 30 -1.52 -12.51 -11.09
N ALA A 31 -2.25 -13.15 -12.02
CA ALA A 31 -2.15 -14.59 -12.20
C ALA A 31 -0.80 -15.00 -12.82
N GLY A 32 -0.14 -14.11 -13.55
CA GLY A 32 1.25 -14.30 -13.97
C GLY A 32 2.24 -14.43 -12.80
N TYR A 33 2.05 -13.64 -11.72
CA TYR A 33 2.92 -13.70 -10.54
C TYR A 33 2.66 -14.92 -9.68
N SER A 34 1.39 -15.32 -9.52
CA SER A 34 1.08 -16.55 -8.78
C SER A 34 1.58 -17.79 -9.51
N ALA A 35 1.50 -17.83 -10.86
CA ALA A 35 2.05 -18.93 -11.66
C ALA A 35 3.56 -19.13 -11.48
N THR A 36 4.31 -18.08 -11.14
CA THR A 36 5.76 -18.17 -10.85
C THR A 36 6.08 -18.60 -9.42
N ALA A 37 5.09 -18.71 -8.54
CA ALA A 37 5.34 -18.95 -7.12
C ALA A 37 4.44 -20.01 -6.47
N LEU A 38 3.12 -20.05 -6.65
CA LEU A 38 2.25 -20.80 -5.74
C LEU A 38 0.87 -21.18 -6.34
N PRO A 39 0.16 -22.17 -5.77
CA PRO A 39 -1.27 -22.36 -5.99
C PRO A 39 -2.06 -21.07 -5.71
N CYS A 40 -3.19 -20.82 -6.37
CA CYS A 40 -3.88 -19.54 -6.29
C CYS A 40 -5.40 -19.67 -6.41
N THR A 41 -6.13 -19.30 -5.37
CA THR A 41 -7.59 -19.22 -5.44
C THR A 41 -8.06 -17.79 -5.71
N VAL A 42 -8.57 -17.52 -6.91
CA VAL A 42 -9.12 -16.24 -7.36
C VAL A 42 -10.61 -16.16 -7.05
N PHE A 43 -11.09 -15.01 -6.60
CA PHE A 43 -12.54 -14.76 -6.53
C PHE A 43 -13.01 -13.78 -7.62
N GLY A 44 -14.23 -13.97 -8.07
CA GLY A 44 -14.88 -13.05 -9.00
C GLY A 44 -16.10 -12.43 -8.34
N GLU A 45 -16.34 -11.14 -8.56
CA GLU A 45 -17.69 -10.62 -8.35
C GLU A 45 -18.63 -11.19 -9.41
N ALA A 46 -19.88 -11.44 -9.02
CA ALA A 46 -20.89 -11.98 -9.91
C ALA A 46 -21.10 -11.12 -11.18
N GLU A 47 -20.91 -9.81 -11.07
CA GLU A 47 -21.04 -8.86 -12.19
C GLU A 47 -19.97 -9.04 -13.27
N ALA A 48 -18.78 -9.56 -12.90
CA ALA A 48 -17.66 -9.79 -13.81
C ALA A 48 -17.46 -11.29 -14.13
N ARG A 49 -18.46 -12.13 -13.86
CA ARG A 49 -18.39 -13.60 -13.99
C ARG A 49 -17.80 -14.06 -15.32
N ASN A 50 -18.42 -13.64 -16.44
CA ASN A 50 -18.01 -14.10 -17.78
C ASN A 50 -16.56 -13.71 -18.10
N SER A 51 -16.13 -12.51 -17.70
CA SER A 51 -14.75 -12.04 -17.87
C SER A 51 -13.77 -12.88 -17.04
N ASN A 52 -14.11 -13.11 -15.77
CA ASN A 52 -13.27 -13.90 -14.85
C ASN A 52 -13.11 -15.35 -15.33
N GLU A 53 -14.21 -15.99 -15.75
CA GLU A 53 -14.18 -17.35 -16.31
C GLU A 53 -13.27 -17.43 -17.55
N ALA A 54 -13.43 -16.50 -18.50
CA ALA A 54 -12.62 -16.47 -19.73
C ALA A 54 -11.13 -16.26 -19.45
N LEU A 55 -10.79 -15.32 -18.56
CA LEU A 55 -9.41 -15.03 -18.19
C LEU A 55 -8.78 -16.20 -17.41
N PHE A 56 -9.52 -16.79 -16.47
CA PHE A 56 -9.08 -17.96 -15.71
C PHE A 56 -8.79 -19.14 -16.65
N GLU A 57 -9.65 -19.40 -17.63
CA GLU A 57 -9.45 -20.46 -18.62
C GLU A 57 -8.18 -20.25 -19.45
N VAL A 58 -7.93 -19.03 -19.93
CA VAL A 58 -6.72 -18.71 -20.71
C VAL A 58 -5.46 -18.91 -19.86
N VAL A 59 -5.45 -18.40 -18.64
CA VAL A 59 -4.28 -18.50 -17.74
C VAL A 59 -4.00 -19.94 -17.34
N THR A 60 -5.03 -20.69 -16.95
CA THR A 60 -4.86 -22.10 -16.54
C THR A 60 -4.41 -22.98 -17.69
N LYS A 61 -4.94 -22.79 -18.91
CA LYS A 61 -4.48 -23.51 -20.10
C LYS A 61 -3.02 -23.18 -20.45
N ALA A 62 -2.64 -21.91 -20.40
CA ALA A 62 -1.29 -21.47 -20.70
C ALA A 62 -0.27 -21.99 -19.67
N SER A 63 -0.59 -21.89 -18.38
CA SER A 63 0.29 -22.38 -17.29
C SER A 63 0.50 -23.89 -17.36
N VAL A 64 -0.57 -24.67 -17.55
CA VAL A 64 -0.45 -26.14 -17.67
C VAL A 64 0.36 -26.55 -18.89
N SER A 65 0.25 -25.83 -20.02
CA SER A 65 1.06 -26.13 -21.21
C SER A 65 2.56 -25.87 -21.01
N THR A 66 2.93 -25.08 -20.01
CA THR A 66 4.33 -24.83 -19.60
C THR A 66 4.85 -25.76 -18.50
N GLY A 67 4.02 -26.71 -18.02
CA GLY A 67 4.42 -27.71 -17.02
C GLY A 67 3.96 -27.44 -15.58
N ILE A 68 3.18 -26.38 -15.34
CA ILE A 68 2.56 -26.14 -14.03
C ILE A 68 1.44 -27.18 -13.79
N PRO A 69 1.34 -27.80 -12.60
CA PRO A 69 0.32 -28.82 -12.33
C PRO A 69 -1.11 -28.32 -12.51
N ALA A 70 -1.99 -29.15 -13.07
CA ALA A 70 -3.41 -28.82 -13.14
C ALA A 70 -4.00 -28.64 -11.72
N GLY A 71 -4.97 -27.73 -11.58
CA GLY A 71 -5.59 -27.40 -10.28
C GLY A 71 -4.74 -26.48 -9.39
N TRP A 72 -3.60 -25.97 -9.87
CA TRP A 72 -2.83 -24.97 -9.16
C TRP A 72 -3.65 -23.70 -8.89
N ALA A 73 -4.50 -23.29 -9.83
CA ALA A 73 -5.42 -22.18 -9.65
C ALA A 73 -6.87 -22.66 -9.54
N GLN A 74 -7.66 -21.96 -8.72
CA GLN A 74 -9.09 -22.20 -8.54
C GLN A 74 -9.86 -20.88 -8.66
N LEU A 75 -11.03 -20.90 -9.29
CA LEU A 75 -11.93 -19.74 -9.36
C LEU A 75 -13.13 -19.99 -8.44
N LEU A 76 -13.37 -19.08 -7.51
CA LEU A 76 -14.51 -19.09 -6.61
C LEU A 76 -15.44 -17.91 -6.92
N GLU A 77 -16.75 -18.18 -6.89
CA GLU A 77 -17.74 -17.25 -7.43
C GLU A 77 -18.77 -16.79 -6.41
N THR A 78 -18.85 -17.43 -5.24
CA THR A 78 -19.90 -17.15 -4.26
C THR A 78 -19.36 -16.52 -2.97
N ARG A 79 -20.18 -15.67 -2.34
CA ARG A 79 -19.86 -15.11 -1.01
C ARG A 79 -19.78 -16.19 0.07
N GLU A 80 -20.53 -17.29 -0.06
CA GLU A 80 -20.45 -18.41 0.89
C GLU A 80 -19.07 -19.07 0.88
N ASP A 81 -18.40 -19.10 -0.28
CA ASP A 81 -17.07 -19.67 -0.40
C ASP A 81 -16.04 -18.82 0.37
N VAL A 82 -16.19 -17.49 0.39
CA VAL A 82 -15.35 -16.58 1.19
C VAL A 82 -15.45 -16.90 2.67
N ASP A 83 -16.67 -17.16 3.17
CA ASP A 83 -16.92 -17.45 4.58
C ASP A 83 -16.38 -18.82 5.03
N LYS A 84 -16.33 -19.79 4.11
CA LYS A 84 -15.68 -21.09 4.34
C LYS A 84 -14.17 -20.94 4.31
N MET A 85 -13.64 -20.23 3.31
CA MET A 85 -12.19 -20.09 3.13
C MET A 85 -11.48 -19.38 4.27
N ARG A 86 -12.08 -18.34 4.85
CA ARG A 86 -11.46 -17.61 5.97
C ARG A 86 -11.17 -18.48 7.20
N LYS A 87 -11.73 -19.70 7.25
CA LYS A 87 -11.52 -20.72 8.30
C LYS A 87 -10.47 -21.77 7.92
N LEU A 88 -9.90 -21.70 6.72
CA LEU A 88 -8.94 -22.69 6.20
C LEU A 88 -7.50 -22.28 6.50
N ASN A 89 -7.21 -21.79 7.70
CA ASN A 89 -5.86 -21.33 8.08
C ASN A 89 -4.80 -22.45 8.16
N GLU A 90 -5.22 -23.71 8.06
CA GLU A 90 -4.31 -24.85 7.88
C GLU A 90 -3.82 -25.00 6.44
N TYR A 91 -4.54 -24.41 5.48
CA TYR A 91 -4.28 -24.55 4.04
C TYR A 91 -3.89 -23.22 3.41
N ILE A 92 -4.43 -22.10 3.91
CA ILE A 92 -4.26 -20.77 3.36
C ILE A 92 -3.38 -19.94 4.27
N ASP A 93 -2.24 -19.50 3.74
CA ASP A 93 -1.26 -18.72 4.50
C ASP A 93 -1.45 -17.20 4.38
N LEU A 94 -2.01 -16.74 3.26
CA LEU A 94 -2.23 -15.32 3.00
C LEU A 94 -3.54 -15.06 2.25
N LEU A 95 -4.24 -14.01 2.68
CA LEU A 95 -5.37 -13.40 1.97
C LEU A 95 -4.99 -12.01 1.46
N VAL A 96 -5.39 -11.68 0.23
CA VAL A 96 -5.20 -10.35 -0.37
C VAL A 96 -6.53 -9.77 -0.82
N PRO A 97 -7.44 -9.38 0.10
CA PRO A 97 -8.77 -8.92 -0.27
C PRO A 97 -8.69 -7.63 -1.08
N ARG A 98 -9.51 -7.55 -2.13
CA ARG A 98 -9.73 -6.35 -2.93
C ARG A 98 -11.23 -6.06 -2.96
N GLY A 99 -11.61 -4.80 -3.01
CA GLY A 99 -13.01 -4.38 -2.97
C GLY A 99 -13.20 -3.15 -2.09
N SER A 100 -14.41 -2.97 -1.58
CA SER A 100 -14.72 -1.84 -0.69
C SER A 100 -14.01 -1.94 0.65
N GLU A 101 -13.81 -0.79 1.31
CA GLU A 101 -13.29 -0.70 2.68
C GLU A 101 -14.03 -1.66 3.62
N GLN A 102 -15.37 -1.62 3.61
CA GLN A 102 -16.20 -2.46 4.49
C GLN A 102 -15.91 -3.95 4.29
N PHE A 103 -15.66 -4.37 3.04
CA PHE A 103 -15.32 -5.75 2.73
C PHE A 103 -13.93 -6.13 3.24
N VAL A 104 -12.92 -5.28 3.01
CA VAL A 104 -11.56 -5.51 3.49
C VAL A 104 -11.54 -5.58 5.02
N ARG A 105 -12.21 -4.65 5.71
CA ARG A 105 -12.37 -4.67 7.18
C ARG A 105 -13.09 -5.92 7.67
N TYR A 106 -14.12 -6.37 6.95
CA TYR A 106 -14.81 -7.62 7.29
C TYR A 106 -13.85 -8.81 7.27
N ILE A 107 -13.03 -8.95 6.23
CA ILE A 107 -12.04 -10.04 6.16
C ILE A 107 -11.02 -9.92 7.29
N GLN A 108 -10.42 -8.74 7.47
CA GLN A 108 -9.43 -8.49 8.51
C GLN A 108 -9.94 -8.83 9.92
N ASN A 109 -11.19 -8.50 10.22
CA ASN A 109 -11.77 -8.71 11.56
C ASN A 109 -12.26 -10.14 11.80
N ASN A 110 -12.34 -10.99 10.77
CA ASN A 110 -13.00 -12.29 10.88
C ASN A 110 -12.16 -13.46 10.37
N THR A 111 -10.84 -13.34 10.30
CA THR A 111 -9.95 -14.44 9.93
C THR A 111 -8.70 -14.46 10.80
N SER A 112 -8.16 -15.65 11.04
CA SER A 112 -6.84 -15.85 11.65
C SER A 112 -5.71 -15.93 10.61
N ILE A 113 -6.07 -15.97 9.32
CA ILE A 113 -5.12 -15.97 8.21
C ILE A 113 -4.49 -14.58 8.08
N MET A 114 -3.22 -14.49 7.71
CA MET A 114 -2.58 -13.20 7.45
C MET A 114 -3.29 -12.48 6.29
N VAL A 115 -3.59 -11.20 6.47
CA VAL A 115 -4.26 -10.37 5.45
C VAL A 115 -3.33 -9.26 4.99
N LEU A 116 -3.00 -9.23 3.69
CA LEU A 116 -2.32 -8.11 3.04
C LEU A 116 -3.33 -7.21 2.34
N GLY A 117 -3.30 -5.93 2.68
CA GLY A 117 -4.11 -4.90 2.04
C GLY A 117 -4.10 -3.60 2.84
N HIS A 118 -5.03 -2.72 2.50
CA HIS A 118 -5.35 -1.51 3.23
C HIS A 118 -6.88 -1.37 3.26
N SER A 119 -7.43 -0.87 4.36
CA SER A 119 -8.88 -0.60 4.45
C SER A 119 -9.23 0.78 3.88
N GLU A 120 -8.36 1.76 4.08
CA GLU A 120 -8.59 3.17 3.72
C GLU A 120 -7.34 3.75 3.07
N GLY A 121 -7.52 4.92 2.44
CA GLY A 121 -6.53 5.65 1.67
C GLY A 121 -6.45 7.13 1.99
N VAL A 122 -6.68 7.56 3.24
CA VAL A 122 -6.55 8.97 3.66
C VAL A 122 -5.10 9.43 3.49
N CYS A 123 -4.84 10.23 2.45
CA CYS A 123 -3.51 10.69 2.04
C CYS A 123 -3.37 12.22 2.16
N HIS A 124 -2.16 12.68 2.54
CA HIS A 124 -1.88 14.10 2.73
C HIS A 124 -0.80 14.63 1.78
N VAL A 125 -0.91 15.91 1.45
CA VAL A 125 0.21 16.70 0.90
C VAL A 125 0.46 17.89 1.82
N TYR A 126 1.67 17.98 2.37
CA TYR A 126 2.14 19.12 3.15
C TYR A 126 3.00 20.05 2.30
N VAL A 127 2.60 21.31 2.20
CA VAL A 127 3.36 22.38 1.53
C VAL A 127 4.08 23.19 2.59
N ASP A 128 5.40 23.00 2.66
CA ASP A 128 6.30 23.61 3.62
C ASP A 128 6.59 25.08 3.29
N ARG A 129 7.03 25.86 4.28
CA ARG A 129 7.37 27.27 4.12
C ARG A 129 8.48 27.54 3.10
N ASP A 130 9.38 26.58 2.89
CA ASP A 130 10.49 26.70 1.93
C ASP A 130 10.15 26.06 0.55
N ALA A 131 8.87 25.80 0.25
CA ALA A 131 8.43 25.18 -1.00
C ALA A 131 8.58 26.12 -2.22
N ASP A 132 8.96 25.56 -3.37
CA ASP A 132 8.66 26.21 -4.66
C ASP A 132 7.15 26.15 -4.89
N LEU A 133 6.52 27.33 -4.94
CA LEU A 133 5.06 27.42 -5.00
C LEU A 133 4.48 26.88 -6.31
N ASN A 134 5.18 26.99 -7.44
CA ASN A 134 4.67 26.48 -8.71
C ASN A 134 4.70 24.95 -8.72
N MET A 135 5.80 24.37 -8.26
CA MET A 135 5.92 22.93 -8.06
C MET A 135 4.88 22.41 -7.08
N ALA A 136 4.65 23.12 -5.96
CA ALA A 136 3.61 22.77 -5.00
C ALA A 136 2.21 22.77 -5.62
N LEU A 137 1.87 23.77 -6.43
CA LEU A 137 0.58 23.84 -7.12
C LEU A 137 0.38 22.65 -8.07
N ASP A 138 1.41 22.25 -8.82
CA ASP A 138 1.32 21.13 -9.75
C ASP A 138 1.21 19.78 -9.04
N ILE A 139 2.01 19.57 -7.99
CA ILE A 139 1.96 18.34 -7.20
C ILE A 139 0.62 18.19 -6.49
N CYS A 140 0.12 19.23 -5.81
CA CYS A 140 -1.16 19.18 -5.10
C CYS A 140 -2.33 18.97 -6.07
N TYR A 141 -2.26 19.58 -7.26
CA TYR A 141 -3.28 19.40 -8.28
C TYR A 141 -3.31 17.97 -8.81
N ASP A 142 -2.15 17.43 -9.20
CA ASP A 142 -2.04 16.04 -9.69
C ASP A 142 -2.50 15.04 -8.62
N ALA A 143 -2.09 15.24 -7.37
CA ALA A 143 -2.41 14.37 -6.24
C ALA A 143 -3.93 14.20 -6.02
N LYS A 144 -4.76 15.23 -6.30
CA LYS A 144 -6.22 15.15 -6.13
C LYS A 144 -6.96 14.87 -7.45
N VAL A 145 -6.59 15.55 -8.53
CA VAL A 145 -7.44 15.66 -9.73
C VAL A 145 -7.16 14.58 -10.78
N GLN A 146 -5.94 14.03 -10.82
CA GLN A 146 -5.54 13.10 -11.88
C GLN A 146 -6.44 11.84 -11.92
N TYR A 147 -6.76 11.29 -10.76
CA TYR A 147 -7.73 10.20 -10.60
C TYR A 147 -8.24 10.23 -9.14
N PRO A 148 -9.41 10.82 -8.86
CA PRO A 148 -9.86 11.04 -7.48
C PRO A 148 -10.39 9.79 -6.77
N ALA A 149 -10.80 8.76 -7.52
CA ALA A 149 -11.45 7.55 -7.00
C ALA A 149 -10.45 6.42 -6.63
N VAL A 150 -9.17 6.74 -6.44
CA VAL A 150 -8.15 5.78 -6.04
C VAL A 150 -7.57 6.14 -4.67
N CYS A 151 -7.19 5.11 -3.92
CA CYS A 151 -6.75 5.18 -2.52
C CYS A 151 -5.46 5.96 -2.23
N ASN A 152 -4.77 6.47 -3.26
CA ASN A 152 -3.58 7.30 -3.09
C ASN A 152 -3.79 8.72 -3.63
N ALA A 153 -5.05 9.10 -3.95
CA ALA A 153 -5.41 10.48 -4.19
C ALA A 153 -5.32 11.25 -2.87
N ALA A 154 -4.86 12.51 -2.91
CA ALA A 154 -4.82 13.33 -1.69
C ALA A 154 -6.24 13.67 -1.22
N ASP A 155 -6.50 13.50 0.07
CA ASP A 155 -7.75 13.87 0.74
C ASP A 155 -7.58 15.12 1.61
N THR A 156 -6.37 15.37 2.08
CA THR A 156 -6.05 16.54 2.91
C THR A 156 -4.82 17.28 2.39
N LEU A 157 -4.97 18.60 2.20
CA LEU A 157 -3.88 19.54 1.92
C LEU A 157 -3.51 20.28 3.21
N LEU A 158 -2.27 20.11 3.65
CA LEU A 158 -1.68 20.85 4.77
C LEU A 158 -0.80 21.97 4.22
N VAL A 159 -0.95 23.19 4.71
CA VAL A 159 -0.17 24.34 4.24
C VAL A 159 0.48 25.04 5.43
N ASP A 160 1.79 25.28 5.36
CA ASP A 160 2.48 26.06 6.38
C ASP A 160 1.95 27.50 6.42
N SER A 161 1.66 27.99 7.63
CA SER A 161 1.12 29.32 7.84
C SER A 161 1.98 30.46 7.29
N ALA A 162 3.29 30.27 7.14
CA ALA A 162 4.20 31.27 6.59
C ALA A 162 3.97 31.57 5.11
N ILE A 163 3.40 30.63 4.34
CA ILE A 163 3.14 30.77 2.90
C ILE A 163 1.64 30.75 2.56
N ALA A 164 0.77 30.51 3.54
CA ALA A 164 -0.66 30.31 3.35
C ALA A 164 -1.33 31.47 2.59
N SER A 165 -0.97 32.73 2.90
CA SER A 165 -1.53 33.91 2.24
C SER A 165 -1.22 34.01 0.74
N GLU A 166 -0.09 33.45 0.29
CA GLU A 166 0.29 33.47 -1.12
C GLU A 166 -0.17 32.20 -1.85
N PHE A 167 -0.02 31.04 -1.21
CA PHE A 167 -0.28 29.75 -1.82
C PHE A 167 -1.77 29.42 -1.90
N LEU A 168 -2.54 29.59 -0.81
CA LEU A 168 -3.93 29.14 -0.74
C LEU A 168 -4.82 29.79 -1.79
N PRO A 169 -4.80 31.13 -2.01
CA PRO A 169 -5.70 31.74 -3.01
C PRO A 169 -5.50 31.16 -4.42
N ARG A 170 -4.24 30.87 -4.79
CA ARG A 170 -3.85 30.30 -6.10
C ARG A 170 -4.30 28.84 -6.22
N MET A 171 -4.06 28.03 -5.18
CA MET A 171 -4.42 26.61 -5.18
C MET A 171 -5.94 26.42 -5.21
N VAL A 172 -6.66 27.20 -4.40
CA VAL A 172 -8.13 27.19 -4.31
C VAL A 172 -8.76 27.56 -5.64
N GLU A 173 -8.28 28.60 -6.32
CA GLU A 173 -8.78 28.96 -7.65
C GLU A 173 -8.60 27.81 -8.65
N ARG A 174 -7.44 27.14 -8.63
CA ARG A 174 -7.16 26.00 -9.51
C ARG A 174 -8.04 24.79 -9.20
N TYR A 175 -8.32 24.52 -7.92
CA TYR A 175 -9.23 23.46 -7.49
C TYR A 175 -10.68 23.74 -7.86
N LEU A 176 -11.19 24.95 -7.60
CA LEU A 176 -12.55 25.34 -7.98
C LEU A 176 -12.77 25.23 -9.50
N LYS A 177 -11.79 25.65 -10.31
CA LYS A 177 -11.84 25.50 -11.78
C LYS A 177 -11.89 24.04 -12.23
N ALA A 178 -11.34 23.12 -11.45
CA ALA A 178 -11.40 21.67 -11.69
C ALA A 178 -12.64 21.00 -11.09
N GLY A 179 -13.54 21.76 -10.46
CA GLY A 179 -14.76 21.22 -9.84
C GLY A 179 -14.52 20.56 -8.48
N VAL A 180 -13.38 20.83 -7.83
CA VAL A 180 -13.08 20.27 -6.50
C VAL A 180 -13.84 21.03 -5.41
N GLU A 181 -14.61 20.30 -4.61
CA GLU A 181 -15.19 20.80 -3.36
C GLU A 181 -14.09 20.94 -2.30
N LEU A 182 -14.03 22.12 -1.68
CA LEU A 182 -13.02 22.45 -0.69
C LEU A 182 -13.64 22.58 0.70
N ARG A 183 -13.03 21.92 1.69
CA ARG A 183 -13.41 22.01 3.11
C ARG A 183 -12.26 22.60 3.93
N GLY A 184 -12.40 23.82 4.45
CA GLY A 184 -11.33 24.55 5.13
C GLY A 184 -11.48 24.61 6.64
N CYS A 185 -10.39 24.48 7.41
CA CYS A 185 -10.40 24.83 8.84
C CYS A 185 -10.59 26.35 9.04
N ALA A 186 -10.86 26.80 10.27
CA ALA A 186 -11.07 28.22 10.58
C ALA A 186 -9.94 29.13 10.05
N LYS A 187 -8.68 28.76 10.28
CA LYS A 187 -7.51 29.49 9.80
C LYS A 187 -7.41 29.51 8.27
N THR A 188 -7.80 28.42 7.59
CA THR A 188 -7.90 28.38 6.13
C THR A 188 -8.96 29.37 5.62
N MET A 189 -10.09 29.47 6.30
CA MET A 189 -11.18 30.40 5.93
C MET A 189 -10.76 31.87 6.05
N GLU A 190 -9.95 32.22 7.07
CA GLU A 190 -9.39 33.58 7.23
C GLU A 190 -8.54 34.01 6.02
N PHE A 191 -7.71 33.12 5.47
CA PHE A 191 -6.91 33.43 4.26
C PHE A 191 -7.73 33.52 2.97
N LEU A 192 -8.99 33.09 3.00
CA LEU A 192 -9.87 32.96 1.85
C LEU A 192 -11.14 33.79 2.01
N GLU A 193 -11.09 34.82 2.86
CA GLU A 193 -12.17 35.78 3.05
C GLU A 193 -12.73 36.26 1.69
N GLY A 194 -14.06 36.17 1.54
CA GLY A 194 -14.75 36.50 0.30
C GLY A 194 -14.99 35.33 -0.66
N LYS A 195 -14.43 34.14 -0.42
CA LYS A 195 -14.76 32.91 -1.19
C LYS A 195 -15.85 32.11 -0.49
N THR A 196 -17.07 32.24 -0.98
CA THR A 196 -18.28 31.59 -0.42
C THR A 196 -18.42 30.11 -0.76
N GLU A 197 -17.66 29.63 -1.75
CA GLU A 197 -17.71 28.28 -2.28
C GLU A 197 -17.00 27.25 -1.38
N ILE A 198 -16.26 27.71 -0.37
CA ILE A 198 -15.49 26.87 0.54
C ILE A 198 -16.35 26.54 1.76
N LYS A 199 -16.48 25.24 2.04
CA LYS A 199 -17.23 24.77 3.20
C LYS A 199 -16.32 24.74 4.44
N PRO A 200 -16.84 24.96 5.65
CA PRO A 200 -16.08 24.71 6.86
C PRO A 200 -15.81 23.20 7.01
N ALA A 201 -14.56 22.83 7.31
CA ALA A 201 -14.19 21.46 7.66
C ALA A 201 -14.64 21.13 9.09
N SER A 202 -15.14 19.91 9.26
CA SER A 202 -15.45 19.29 10.55
C SER A 202 -14.34 18.35 11.00
N GLU A 203 -14.42 17.83 12.21
CA GLU A 203 -13.43 16.84 12.70
C GLU A 203 -13.44 15.54 11.89
N ALA A 204 -14.62 15.12 11.42
CA ALA A 204 -14.77 13.91 10.62
C ALA A 204 -14.05 14.02 9.26
N ASP A 205 -13.93 15.24 8.72
CA ASP A 205 -13.30 15.49 7.42
C ASP A 205 -11.82 15.10 7.39
N TRP A 206 -11.11 15.20 8.52
CA TRP A 206 -9.69 14.84 8.60
C TRP A 206 -9.47 13.33 8.49
N HIS A 207 -10.46 12.51 8.84
CA HIS A 207 -10.41 11.05 8.73
C HIS A 207 -11.07 10.51 7.46
N THR A 208 -11.62 11.36 6.60
CA THR A 208 -12.47 10.91 5.49
C THR A 208 -11.64 10.69 4.23
N GLU A 209 -11.70 9.48 3.67
CA GLU A 209 -11.32 9.19 2.29
C GLU A 209 -12.50 9.53 1.38
N TYR A 210 -12.36 10.55 0.53
CA TYR A 210 -13.51 11.05 -0.24
C TYR A 210 -13.81 10.25 -1.50
N ASN A 211 -12.78 9.65 -2.11
CA ASN A 211 -12.88 8.96 -3.41
C ASN A 211 -13.55 9.80 -4.52
N ASP A 212 -13.51 11.12 -4.40
CA ASP A 212 -14.14 12.08 -5.29
C ASP A 212 -13.32 13.39 -5.33
N LEU A 213 -13.75 14.34 -6.15
CA LEU A 213 -13.22 15.71 -6.22
C LEU A 213 -13.61 16.51 -4.98
N ILE A 214 -13.21 16.03 -3.80
CA ILE A 214 -13.37 16.69 -2.50
C ILE A 214 -12.00 16.64 -1.81
N ILE A 215 -11.61 17.76 -1.19
CA ILE A 215 -10.38 17.85 -0.41
C ILE A 215 -10.55 18.75 0.82
N SER A 216 -9.98 18.33 1.94
CA SER A 216 -9.87 19.10 3.17
C SER A 216 -8.58 19.92 3.17
N VAL A 217 -8.64 21.15 3.71
CA VAL A 217 -7.51 22.09 3.69
C VAL A 217 -7.29 22.64 5.09
N LYS A 218 -6.10 22.40 5.64
CA LYS A 218 -5.70 22.89 6.96
C LYS A 218 -4.41 23.69 6.88
N VAL A 219 -4.43 24.87 7.49
CA VAL A 219 -3.20 25.62 7.78
C VAL A 219 -2.58 25.10 9.07
N VAL A 220 -1.30 24.78 9.03
CA VAL A 220 -0.49 24.28 10.16
C VAL A 220 0.72 25.18 10.42
N ASP A 221 1.30 25.13 11.61
CA ASP A 221 2.52 25.86 11.98
C ASP A 221 3.75 24.94 11.96
N GLY A 222 4.34 24.80 10.77
CA GLY A 222 5.57 24.03 10.60
C GLY A 222 5.37 22.54 10.39
N VAL A 223 6.49 21.87 10.13
CA VAL A 223 6.54 20.45 9.79
C VAL A 223 6.14 19.55 10.95
N ASP A 224 6.35 19.98 12.20
CA ASP A 224 6.01 19.19 13.38
C ASP A 224 4.50 19.00 13.51
N GLU A 225 3.71 20.07 13.41
CA GLU A 225 2.24 19.97 13.40
C GLU A 225 1.75 19.16 12.18
N ALA A 226 2.40 19.29 11.02
CA ALA A 226 2.06 18.50 9.85
C ALA A 226 2.28 16.99 10.08
N ILE A 227 3.41 16.60 10.68
CA ILE A 227 3.72 15.21 11.05
C ILE A 227 2.69 14.69 12.06
N GLU A 228 2.39 15.46 13.10
CA GLU A 228 1.41 15.09 14.13
C GLU A 228 0.02 14.88 13.52
N HIS A 229 -0.41 15.78 12.63
CA HIS A 229 -1.67 15.65 11.92
C HIS A 229 -1.72 14.38 11.07
N ILE A 230 -0.71 14.14 10.24
CA ILE A 230 -0.66 12.97 9.35
C ILE A 230 -0.67 11.67 10.16
N ASN A 231 0.12 11.58 11.21
CA ASN A 231 0.19 10.37 12.04
C ASN A 231 -1.08 10.13 12.87
N HIS A 232 -1.87 11.18 13.14
CA HIS A 232 -3.12 11.07 13.87
C HIS A 232 -4.32 10.74 12.96
N TYR A 233 -4.42 11.42 11.82
CA TYR A 233 -5.59 11.39 10.94
C TYR A 233 -5.40 10.49 9.70
N GLY A 234 -4.16 10.30 9.26
CA GLY A 234 -3.83 9.53 8.07
C GLY A 234 -4.02 8.03 8.23
N SER A 235 -4.17 7.36 7.09
CA SER A 235 -4.36 5.91 6.99
C SER A 235 -3.04 5.12 7.01
N GLY A 236 -1.89 5.82 7.05
CA GLY A 236 -0.58 5.23 6.86
C GLY A 236 -0.31 4.76 5.42
N HIS A 237 -1.09 5.24 4.44
CA HIS A 237 -0.98 4.89 3.02
C HIS A 237 0.14 5.68 2.34
N THR A 238 -0.13 6.89 1.85
CA THR A 238 0.84 7.70 1.12
C THR A 238 0.73 9.17 1.50
N ASP A 239 1.85 9.78 1.87
CA ASP A 239 1.89 11.19 2.23
C ASP A 239 3.10 11.88 1.59
N ALA A 240 2.95 13.17 1.28
CA ALA A 240 3.95 13.94 0.56
C ALA A 240 4.30 15.23 1.28
N ILE A 241 5.58 15.63 1.19
CA ILE A 241 6.04 16.97 1.51
C ILE A 241 6.54 17.67 0.24
N VAL A 242 6.16 18.93 0.05
CA VAL A 242 6.76 19.83 -0.93
C VAL A 242 7.61 20.85 -0.18
N SER A 243 8.94 20.82 -0.36
CA SER A 243 9.88 21.70 0.33
C SER A 243 11.20 21.81 -0.43
N GLY A 244 11.78 23.03 -0.48
CA GLY A 244 13.17 23.27 -0.88
C GLY A 244 14.18 23.00 0.25
N ASN A 245 13.72 22.85 1.49
CA ASN A 245 14.57 22.63 2.66
C ASN A 245 14.79 21.14 2.92
N LYS A 246 16.01 20.68 2.62
CA LYS A 246 16.39 19.27 2.78
C LYS A 246 16.29 18.76 4.22
N LYS A 247 16.52 19.62 5.22
CA LYS A 247 16.45 19.19 6.64
C LYS A 247 14.99 18.96 7.04
N THR A 248 14.09 19.85 6.63
CA THR A 248 12.66 19.72 6.85
C THR A 248 12.09 18.50 6.13
N ALA A 249 12.44 18.33 4.85
CA ALA A 249 12.05 17.15 4.06
C ALA A 249 12.52 15.83 4.70
N LEU A 250 13.78 15.76 5.13
CA LEU A 250 14.30 14.56 5.78
C LEU A 250 13.59 14.26 7.11
N LYS A 251 13.29 15.30 7.91
CA LYS A 251 12.53 15.15 9.14
C LYS A 251 11.13 14.59 8.85
N PHE A 252 10.40 15.18 7.90
CA PHE A 252 9.10 14.67 7.48
C PHE A 252 9.17 13.19 7.06
N MET A 253 10.12 12.84 6.19
CA MET A 253 10.30 11.46 5.72
C MET A 253 10.67 10.45 6.81
N GLN A 254 11.28 10.90 7.91
CA GLN A 254 11.65 10.03 9.03
C GLN A 254 10.53 9.83 10.04
N PHE A 255 9.68 10.84 10.23
CA PHE A 255 8.71 10.87 11.33
C PHE A 255 7.25 10.66 10.88
N VAL A 256 6.95 10.79 9.58
CA VAL A 256 5.66 10.33 9.04
C VAL A 256 5.66 8.81 8.91
N ASP A 257 4.71 8.14 9.57
CA ASP A 257 4.61 6.68 9.62
C ASP A 257 3.65 6.12 8.57
N SER A 258 3.95 6.38 7.31
CA SER A 258 3.18 5.89 6.16
C SER A 258 3.96 4.87 5.34
N SER A 259 3.24 4.12 4.51
CA SER A 259 3.84 3.08 3.67
C SER A 259 4.74 3.67 2.59
N SER A 260 4.37 4.85 2.09
CA SER A 260 5.08 5.59 1.06
C SER A 260 5.16 7.05 1.45
N ILE A 261 6.37 7.61 1.50
CA ILE A 261 6.59 9.02 1.79
C ILE A 261 7.30 9.68 0.62
N MET A 262 6.70 10.76 0.11
CA MET A 262 7.17 11.47 -1.07
C MET A 262 7.79 12.81 -0.70
N HIS A 263 8.90 13.17 -1.35
CA HIS A 263 9.47 14.52 -1.30
C HIS A 263 9.42 15.13 -2.70
N ASN A 264 8.73 16.25 -2.85
CA ASN A 264 8.54 16.96 -4.11
C ASN A 264 7.98 16.05 -5.24
N ALA A 265 7.06 15.14 -4.87
CA ALA A 265 6.37 14.27 -5.80
C ALA A 265 4.92 14.01 -5.35
N SER A 266 4.05 13.71 -6.33
CA SER A 266 2.63 13.40 -6.11
C SER A 266 2.43 12.08 -5.37
N THR A 267 1.41 11.99 -4.52
CA THR A 267 0.99 10.75 -3.85
C THR A 267 0.59 9.67 -4.85
N ARG A 268 0.18 10.05 -6.07
CA ARG A 268 -0.18 9.17 -7.18
C ARG A 268 0.95 8.27 -7.66
N PHE A 269 2.20 8.59 -7.30
CA PHE A 269 3.34 7.73 -7.59
C PHE A 269 3.34 6.42 -6.80
N SER A 270 2.58 6.31 -5.70
CA SER A 270 2.48 5.08 -4.90
C SER A 270 1.70 4.01 -5.64
N ASP A 271 2.40 3.26 -6.49
CA ASP A 271 1.86 2.26 -7.41
C ASP A 271 2.99 1.29 -7.79
N GLY A 272 2.70 -0.01 -7.86
CA GLY A 272 3.69 -1.05 -8.12
C GLY A 272 4.46 -0.87 -9.43
N PHE A 273 3.77 -0.51 -10.52
CA PHE A 273 4.43 -0.27 -11.80
C PHE A 273 5.33 0.96 -11.73
N ARG A 274 4.83 2.06 -11.15
CA ARG A 274 5.61 3.30 -10.97
C ARG A 274 6.83 3.10 -10.05
N TYR A 275 6.77 2.16 -9.11
CA TYR A 275 7.88 1.78 -8.23
C TYR A 275 8.86 0.78 -8.88
N GLY A 276 8.65 0.41 -10.15
CA GLY A 276 9.53 -0.50 -10.87
C GLY A 276 9.36 -1.97 -10.48
N LYS A 277 8.24 -2.34 -9.87
CA LYS A 277 7.91 -3.74 -9.52
C LYS A 277 7.31 -4.52 -10.68
N GLY A 278 7.05 -3.85 -11.81
CA GLY A 278 6.33 -4.42 -12.96
C GLY A 278 4.83 -4.49 -12.72
N ALA A 279 4.42 -5.06 -11.59
CA ALA A 279 3.03 -5.14 -11.15
C ALA A 279 2.88 -5.05 -9.63
N GLU A 280 1.63 -5.05 -9.17
CA GLU A 280 1.28 -5.24 -7.77
C GLU A 280 0.09 -6.17 -7.56
N VAL A 281 0.13 -6.94 -6.47
CA VAL A 281 -1.07 -7.60 -5.95
C VAL A 281 -1.97 -6.57 -5.24
N GLY A 282 -1.34 -5.59 -4.60
CA GLY A 282 -1.98 -4.41 -4.03
C GLY A 282 -1.05 -3.59 -3.18
N ILE A 283 -1.61 -2.66 -2.43
CA ILE A 283 -0.87 -1.81 -1.50
C ILE A 283 -1.17 -2.29 -0.09
N SER A 284 -0.15 -2.36 0.76
CA SER A 284 -0.34 -2.68 2.18
C SER A 284 0.10 -1.55 3.08
N THR A 285 -0.76 -1.20 4.04
CA THR A 285 -0.42 -0.29 5.13
C THR A 285 0.07 -1.03 6.38
N ASN A 286 0.17 -2.37 6.33
CA ASN A 286 0.68 -3.18 7.42
C ASN A 286 2.15 -2.85 7.71
N LYS A 287 2.54 -2.97 8.99
CA LYS A 287 3.93 -2.77 9.43
C LYS A 287 4.76 -4.05 9.41
N VAL A 288 4.14 -5.20 9.16
CA VAL A 288 4.77 -6.54 9.20
C VAL A 288 4.66 -7.18 7.82
N HIS A 289 5.67 -7.97 7.47
CA HIS A 289 5.81 -8.71 6.21
C HIS A 289 6.05 -7.83 4.97
N ALA A 290 5.04 -7.10 4.49
CA ALA A 290 5.14 -6.24 3.31
C ALA A 290 4.38 -4.93 3.53
N ARG A 291 4.96 -3.82 3.08
CA ARG A 291 4.42 -2.45 3.25
C ARG A 291 4.63 -1.64 1.97
N GLY A 292 3.64 -0.85 1.59
CA GLY A 292 3.59 -0.11 0.32
C GLY A 292 3.09 -0.99 -0.83
N PRO A 293 3.35 -0.62 -2.09
CA PRO A 293 3.05 -1.46 -3.24
C PRO A 293 3.73 -2.84 -3.15
N VAL A 294 2.93 -3.90 -3.13
CA VAL A 294 3.35 -5.29 -2.92
C VAL A 294 3.52 -5.98 -4.27
N GLY A 295 4.77 -6.26 -4.65
CA GLY A 295 5.13 -7.08 -5.82
C GLY A 295 5.46 -8.51 -5.41
N LEU A 296 6.21 -9.24 -6.26
CA LEU A 296 6.58 -10.64 -6.02
C LEU A 296 7.33 -10.84 -4.69
N GLU A 297 8.17 -9.88 -4.28
CA GLU A 297 8.96 -10.01 -3.06
C GLU A 297 8.10 -10.04 -1.78
N GLY A 298 6.88 -9.48 -1.85
CA GLY A 298 5.92 -9.55 -0.74
C GLY A 298 5.03 -10.79 -0.78
N LEU A 299 5.28 -11.72 -1.71
CA LEU A 299 4.62 -13.03 -1.78
C LEU A 299 5.56 -14.18 -1.41
N VAL A 300 6.78 -13.86 -0.96
CA VAL A 300 7.81 -14.82 -0.56
C VAL A 300 8.23 -14.57 0.89
N ILE A 301 8.79 -15.60 1.52
CA ILE A 301 9.40 -15.51 2.85
C ILE A 301 10.78 -16.18 2.79
N TYR A 302 11.45 -16.31 3.92
CA TYR A 302 12.72 -17.00 4.01
C TYR A 302 12.62 -18.22 4.93
N LYS A 303 13.39 -19.26 4.59
CA LYS A 303 13.71 -20.35 5.52
C LYS A 303 15.21 -20.42 5.76
N TYR A 304 15.58 -20.85 6.97
CA TYR A 304 16.97 -21.07 7.34
C TYR A 304 17.39 -22.49 6.97
N LEU A 305 18.45 -22.60 6.17
CA LEU A 305 19.06 -23.88 5.85
C LEU A 305 20.37 -24.01 6.63
N LEU A 306 20.42 -25.02 7.50
CA LEU A 306 21.59 -25.32 8.31
C LEU A 306 22.27 -26.58 7.78
N VAL A 307 23.45 -26.43 7.19
CA VAL A 307 24.24 -27.54 6.65
C VAL A 307 25.32 -27.90 7.65
N GLY A 308 25.12 -29.04 8.30
CA GLY A 308 26.03 -29.61 9.29
C GLY A 308 26.74 -30.87 8.78
N LYS A 309 27.82 -31.24 9.47
CA LYS A 309 28.49 -32.54 9.35
C LYS A 309 28.41 -33.29 10.68
N GLY A 310 27.18 -33.59 11.14
CA GLY A 310 26.95 -34.19 12.46
C GLY A 310 27.20 -33.23 13.63
N HIS A 311 26.89 -31.94 13.47
CA HIS A 311 27.08 -30.96 14.54
C HIS A 311 25.99 -31.11 15.61
N ALA A 312 26.40 -31.09 16.88
CA ALA A 312 25.52 -31.05 18.04
C ALA A 312 25.76 -29.75 18.83
N VAL A 313 24.80 -29.35 19.67
CA VAL A 313 24.88 -28.10 20.44
C VAL A 313 25.76 -28.25 21.70
N ALA A 314 25.80 -29.41 22.33
CA ALA A 314 26.53 -29.62 23.60
C ALA A 314 28.01 -29.19 23.56
N PRO A 315 28.79 -29.46 22.49
CA PRO A 315 30.17 -28.98 22.38
C PRO A 315 30.35 -27.45 22.30
N TYR A 316 29.28 -26.66 22.19
CA TYR A 316 29.32 -25.20 22.09
C TYR A 316 28.91 -24.50 23.41
N ILE A 317 28.81 -25.25 24.51
CA ILE A 317 28.36 -24.75 25.82
C ILE A 317 29.37 -25.17 26.90
N GLY A 318 29.65 -24.28 27.85
CA GLY A 318 30.48 -24.57 29.02
C GLY A 318 31.90 -23.98 28.94
N PRO A 319 32.76 -24.29 29.92
CA PRO A 319 34.09 -23.69 30.04
C PRO A 319 35.05 -24.01 28.87
N ASP A 320 34.84 -25.14 28.18
CA ASP A 320 35.63 -25.58 27.03
C ASP A 320 34.82 -25.59 25.72
N ALA A 321 33.89 -24.65 25.58
CA ALA A 321 33.02 -24.54 24.42
C ALA A 321 33.78 -24.28 23.11
N ARG A 322 33.37 -24.93 22.03
CA ARG A 322 33.77 -24.58 20.67
C ARG A 322 33.24 -23.19 20.32
N GLU A 323 34.04 -22.42 19.60
CA GLU A 323 33.64 -21.09 19.18
C GLU A 323 32.68 -21.11 17.98
N PHE A 324 31.73 -20.17 17.98
CA PHE A 324 30.98 -19.81 16.79
C PHE A 324 31.79 -18.82 15.97
N THR A 325 31.92 -19.06 14.67
CA THR A 325 32.68 -18.16 13.81
C THR A 325 31.86 -16.94 13.34
N HIS A 326 30.53 -17.06 13.30
CA HIS A 326 29.58 -16.06 12.79
C HIS A 326 29.99 -15.39 11.47
N ARG A 327 30.79 -16.08 10.66
CA ARG A 327 31.36 -15.54 9.44
C ARG A 327 30.31 -15.58 8.33
N LYS A 328 30.00 -14.44 7.72
CA LYS A 328 29.22 -14.40 6.48
C LYS A 328 29.96 -15.15 5.38
N LEU A 329 29.26 -16.10 4.76
CA LEU A 329 29.77 -16.89 3.65
C LEU A 329 29.34 -16.23 2.33
N SER A 330 30.20 -16.29 1.32
CA SER A 330 29.90 -15.83 -0.05
C SER A 330 29.46 -16.97 -0.97
N LYS A 331 28.95 -18.06 -0.39
CA LYS A 331 28.48 -19.23 -1.13
C LYS A 331 26.99 -19.05 -1.45
N ARG A 332 26.57 -19.60 -2.58
CA ARG A 332 25.16 -19.89 -2.88
C ARG A 332 25.01 -21.41 -2.80
N PHE A 333 24.15 -21.90 -1.94
CA PHE A 333 23.74 -23.31 -2.01
C PHE A 333 22.89 -23.52 -3.27
N PHE A 334 23.42 -24.25 -4.24
CA PHE A 334 22.63 -24.84 -5.32
C PHE A 334 22.31 -26.28 -4.88
N PHE A 335 21.04 -26.57 -4.66
CA PHE A 335 20.55 -27.94 -4.50
C PHE A 335 20.12 -28.50 -5.85
#